data_AF-A0A812W6W3-F1
#
_entry.id   AF-A0A812W6W3-F1
#
_cell.length_a   1.000
_cell.length_b   1.000
_cell.length_c   1.000
_cell.angle_alpha   90.00
_cell.angle_beta   90.00
_cell.angle_gamma   90.00
#
_symmetry.space_group_name_H-M   'P 1'
#
loop_
_entity.id
_entity.type
_entity.pdbx_description
1 polymer ?
#
loop_
_entity_poly.entity_id
_entity_poly.type
_entity_poly.pdbx_seq_one_letter_code
_entity_poly.pdbx_strand_id
1 'polypeptide(L)'
;MALKRVLATDAYHEESQQGRELRHKMLDETRITAFDSTLKPPPLAKNPMQVVVLMRHGDRTPVRDKFGQLDVSHLGPKWTALLPTTHELLDISRVSVERASGSGKNAYAHFVGDGNLGQLTRLGFQQCQKAGAELRRRYGDFEIRAFSTDFPRTIQSAASVLLGFGCTTREDSTQSATETPSVARIQVRAPAEQTLLPNYDGRSRHFAEGRAATLAKANTTHLKSLHDKLEKALVPVIGDDPLSAVLDFKPFCVHQETVGQIQGIDWDLVHLVEHYQASREAAVYSDCELLRLGAGRLLQ
;
A
#
# COMPACT_ATOMS: atom_id res chain seq x y z
N MET A 1 41.36 -30.71 -34.12
CA MET A 1 41.00 -29.34 -34.52
C MET A 1 40.02 -28.80 -33.51
N ALA A 2 40.43 -27.74 -32.81
CA ALA A 2 39.70 -27.07 -31.75
C ALA A 2 39.27 -25.68 -32.25
N LEU A 3 38.14 -25.17 -31.77
CA LEU A 3 37.90 -23.75 -31.52
C LEU A 3 36.69 -23.64 -30.56
N LYS A 4 36.96 -23.44 -29.27
CA LYS A 4 36.83 -22.16 -28.54
C LYS A 4 35.41 -21.58 -28.50
N ARG A 5 34.75 -21.72 -27.36
CA ARG A 5 33.92 -20.65 -26.79
C ARG A 5 34.42 -20.37 -25.37
N VAL A 6 34.96 -19.17 -25.22
CA VAL A 6 35.45 -18.57 -23.98
C VAL A 6 34.23 -18.30 -23.10
N LEU A 7 34.14 -18.99 -21.97
CA LEU A 7 33.33 -18.58 -20.84
C LEU A 7 34.28 -17.84 -19.89
N ALA A 8 34.06 -16.54 -19.74
CA ALA A 8 34.65 -15.74 -18.69
C ALA A 8 33.63 -14.67 -18.32
N THR A 9 33.01 -14.87 -17.16
CA THR A 9 32.78 -13.90 -16.08
C THR A 9 32.11 -14.69 -14.95
N ASP A 10 32.86 -15.60 -14.34
CA ASP A 10 33.31 -15.51 -12.94
C ASP A 10 33.25 -14.10 -12.34
N ALA A 11 32.19 -13.85 -11.56
CA ALA A 11 32.17 -12.93 -10.42
C ALA A 11 30.91 -13.19 -9.55
N TYR A 12 30.62 -14.45 -9.24
CA TYR A 12 29.74 -14.77 -8.12
C TYR A 12 30.63 -15.00 -6.90
N HIS A 13 30.69 -14.00 -6.02
CA HIS A 13 31.31 -14.15 -4.71
C HIS A 13 30.72 -15.37 -4.00
N GLU A 14 31.57 -16.34 -3.70
CA GLU A 14 31.27 -17.41 -2.76
C GLU A 14 30.94 -16.79 -1.40
N GLU A 15 29.66 -16.63 -1.12
CA GLU A 15 29.18 -16.26 0.21
C GLU A 15 29.58 -17.40 1.15
N SER A 16 30.59 -17.16 1.98
CA SER A 16 31.15 -18.15 2.89
C SER A 16 30.04 -18.75 3.76
N GLN A 17 30.17 -20.03 4.14
CA GLN A 17 29.23 -20.68 5.06
C GLN A 17 29.02 -19.85 6.34
N GLN A 18 30.07 -19.15 6.78
CA GLN A 18 30.03 -18.23 7.92
C GLN A 18 29.12 -17.02 7.69
N GLY A 19 29.08 -16.48 6.45
CA GLY A 19 28.14 -15.43 6.05
C GLY A 19 26.69 -15.92 6.00
N ARG A 20 26.46 -17.18 5.59
CA ARG A 20 25.11 -17.79 5.62
C ARG A 20 24.62 -18.04 7.05
N GLU A 21 25.48 -18.55 7.93
CA GLU A 21 25.15 -18.75 9.35
C GLU A 21 24.88 -17.43 10.08
N LEU A 22 25.67 -16.39 9.82
CA LEU A 22 25.43 -15.05 10.37
C LEU A 22 24.11 -14.46 9.88
N ARG A 23 23.76 -14.61 8.60
CA ARG A 23 22.43 -14.21 8.09
C ARG A 23 21.30 -15.00 8.72
N HIS A 24 21.46 -16.31 8.88
CA HIS A 24 20.44 -17.16 9.50
C HIS A 24 20.24 -16.77 10.97
N LYS A 25 21.31 -16.54 11.73
CA LYS A 25 21.26 -16.02 13.11
C LYS A 25 20.61 -14.64 13.19
N MET A 26 20.98 -13.70 12.30
CA MET A 26 20.37 -12.37 12.26
C MET A 26 18.88 -12.41 11.90
N LEU A 27 18.45 -13.32 11.03
CA LEU A 27 17.04 -13.50 10.68
C LEU A 27 16.24 -14.18 11.80
N ASP A 28 16.86 -15.08 12.58
CA ASP A 28 16.22 -15.70 13.75
C ASP A 28 16.06 -14.71 14.93
N GLU A 29 17.00 -13.77 15.08
CA GLU A 29 16.95 -12.71 16.09
C GLU A 29 16.07 -11.53 15.67
N THR A 30 15.95 -11.25 14.37
CA THR A 30 15.09 -10.20 13.82
C THR A 30 13.73 -10.79 13.44
N ARG A 31 12.93 -11.19 14.43
CA ARG A 31 11.54 -11.62 14.21
C ARG A 31 10.69 -10.43 13.74
N ILE A 32 10.67 -10.19 12.43
CA ILE A 32 9.74 -9.25 11.81
C ILE A 32 8.34 -9.82 11.96
N THR A 33 7.57 -9.25 12.88
CA THR A 33 6.17 -9.64 13.05
C THR A 33 5.28 -8.61 12.35
N ALA A 34 4.72 -8.99 11.19
CA ALA A 34 3.65 -8.24 10.56
C ALA A 34 2.31 -8.69 11.15
N PHE A 35 1.41 -7.75 11.47
CA PHE A 35 0.08 -8.07 11.98
C PHE A 35 -1.00 -7.21 11.33
N ASP A 36 -2.17 -7.82 11.12
CA ASP A 36 -3.38 -7.13 10.74
C ASP A 36 -4.05 -6.56 12.00
N SER A 37 -4.42 -5.28 11.98
CA SER A 37 -5.12 -4.60 13.08
C SER A 37 -6.48 -5.21 13.44
N THR A 38 -7.06 -6.03 12.56
CA THR A 38 -8.33 -6.75 12.79
C THR A 38 -8.14 -8.09 13.51
N LEU A 39 -6.91 -8.60 13.58
CA LEU A 39 -6.58 -9.83 14.28
C LEU A 39 -6.13 -9.55 15.72
N LYS A 40 -6.24 -10.56 16.59
CA LYS A 40 -5.60 -10.47 17.91
C LYS A 40 -4.11 -10.24 17.68
N PRO A 41 -3.56 -9.11 18.14
CA PRO A 41 -2.19 -8.78 17.84
C PRO A 41 -1.25 -9.75 18.55
N PRO A 42 -0.09 -10.03 17.96
CA PRO A 42 0.86 -11.00 18.47
C PRO A 42 1.32 -10.64 19.89
N PRO A 43 1.71 -11.64 20.71
CA PRO A 43 2.30 -11.37 22.01
C PRO A 43 3.54 -10.48 21.86
N LEU A 44 3.69 -9.53 22.77
CA LEU A 44 4.82 -8.61 22.76
C LEU A 44 6.12 -9.39 22.94
N ALA A 45 7.11 -9.10 22.10
CA ALA A 45 8.48 -9.50 22.39
C ALA A 45 8.87 -8.90 23.76
N LYS A 46 9.63 -9.64 24.58
CA LYS A 46 9.94 -9.20 25.96
C LYS A 46 10.71 -7.87 26.01
N ASN A 47 11.48 -7.55 24.97
CA ASN A 47 12.23 -6.28 24.82
C ASN A 47 12.47 -5.99 23.33
N PRO A 48 11.48 -5.45 22.58
CA PRO A 48 11.71 -5.14 21.17
C PRO A 48 12.73 -4.01 21.05
N MET A 49 13.79 -4.19 20.25
CA MET A 49 14.74 -3.08 19.96
C MET A 49 14.23 -2.17 18.84
N GLN A 50 13.46 -2.74 17.92
CA GLN A 50 12.90 -2.05 16.77
C GLN A 50 11.50 -2.58 16.48
N VAL A 51 10.58 -1.68 16.17
CA VAL A 51 9.22 -2.01 15.74
C VAL A 51 8.97 -1.29 14.42
N VAL A 52 8.56 -2.05 13.41
CA VAL A 52 8.18 -1.51 12.10
C VAL A 52 6.68 -1.68 11.94
N VAL A 53 5.97 -0.57 11.74
CA VAL A 53 4.52 -0.56 11.54
C VAL A 53 4.23 -0.11 10.11
N LEU A 54 3.58 -0.98 9.35
CA LEU A 54 3.08 -0.69 8.01
C LEU A 54 1.57 -0.55 8.10
N MET A 55 1.04 0.63 7.82
CA MET A 55 -0.38 0.92 7.97
C MET A 55 -0.93 1.57 6.71
N ARG A 56 -2.15 1.19 6.33
CA ARG A 56 -2.94 1.93 5.35
C ARG A 56 -3.52 3.19 6.00
N HIS A 57 -3.91 4.17 5.20
CA HIS A 57 -4.76 5.27 5.68
C HIS A 57 -6.06 4.75 6.34
N GLY A 58 -6.67 5.55 7.21
CA GLY A 58 -7.98 5.24 7.80
C GLY A 58 -9.14 5.33 6.82
N ASP A 59 -10.36 5.17 7.33
CA ASP A 59 -11.60 5.38 6.55
C ASP A 59 -11.61 6.72 5.79
N ARG A 60 -12.17 6.70 4.58
CA ARG A 60 -12.13 7.85 3.68
C ARG A 60 -13.38 7.94 2.82
N THR A 61 -13.67 9.14 2.33
CA THR A 61 -14.67 9.32 1.30
C THR A 61 -14.26 8.61 -0.01
N PRO A 62 -15.22 8.28 -0.88
CA PRO A 62 -14.95 7.60 -2.15
C PRO A 62 -13.98 8.38 -3.06
N VAL A 63 -13.29 7.70 -3.98
CA VAL A 63 -12.43 8.37 -4.99
C VAL A 63 -13.25 8.61 -6.25
N ARG A 64 -13.09 9.77 -6.90
CA ARG A 64 -13.82 10.17 -8.10
C ARG A 64 -13.85 9.08 -9.18
N ASP A 65 -12.69 8.49 -9.47
CA ASP A 65 -12.52 7.49 -10.53
C ASP A 65 -13.37 6.23 -10.33
N LYS A 66 -13.81 5.95 -9.08
CA LYS A 66 -14.67 4.80 -8.79
C LYS A 66 -16.13 4.99 -9.18
N PHE A 67 -16.56 6.20 -9.47
CA PHE A 67 -17.94 6.48 -9.90
C PHE A 67 -18.12 6.43 -11.42
N GLY A 68 -17.03 6.36 -12.19
CA GLY A 68 -17.11 6.40 -13.65
C GLY A 68 -17.90 7.61 -14.14
N GLN A 69 -19.01 7.38 -14.84
CA GLN A 69 -19.90 8.41 -15.37
C GLN A 69 -21.10 8.75 -14.46
N LEU A 70 -21.21 8.15 -13.27
CA LEU A 70 -22.33 8.41 -12.36
C LEU A 70 -22.25 9.82 -11.77
N ASP A 71 -23.30 10.63 -11.95
CA ASP A 71 -23.44 11.92 -11.27
C ASP A 71 -23.83 11.71 -9.80
N VAL A 72 -22.87 12.01 -8.94
CA VAL A 72 -22.96 11.89 -7.48
C VAL A 72 -22.87 13.25 -6.77
N SER A 73 -23.03 14.35 -7.52
CA SER A 73 -22.95 15.72 -7.00
C SER A 73 -23.89 15.97 -5.81
N HIS A 74 -25.10 15.42 -5.86
CA HIS A 74 -26.10 15.51 -4.80
C HIS A 74 -25.67 14.86 -3.46
N LEU A 75 -24.68 13.97 -3.47
CA LEU A 75 -24.11 13.35 -2.26
C LEU A 75 -23.05 14.24 -1.59
N GLY A 76 -22.64 15.33 -2.23
CA GLY A 76 -21.57 16.18 -1.76
C GLY A 76 -21.73 16.66 -0.31
N PRO A 77 -22.87 17.23 0.09
CA PRO A 77 -23.12 17.65 1.47
C PRO A 77 -23.00 16.50 2.47
N LYS A 78 -23.42 15.28 2.09
CA LYS A 78 -23.31 14.09 2.95
C LYS A 78 -21.85 13.72 3.18
N TRP A 79 -21.01 13.75 2.16
CA TRP A 79 -19.59 13.47 2.31
C TRP A 79 -18.86 14.55 3.11
N THR A 80 -19.20 15.82 2.91
CA THR A 80 -18.65 16.93 3.70
C THR A 80 -18.94 16.76 5.19
N ALA A 81 -20.13 16.28 5.55
CA ALA A 81 -20.50 16.01 6.94
C ALA A 81 -19.64 14.91 7.60
N LEU A 82 -19.05 14.01 6.80
CA LEU A 82 -18.16 12.94 7.26
C LEU A 82 -16.72 13.41 7.47
N LEU A 83 -16.35 14.61 7.00
CA LEU A 83 -14.98 15.10 7.09
C LEU A 83 -14.61 15.50 8.54
N PRO A 84 -13.31 15.49 8.87
CA PRO A 84 -12.81 16.03 10.11
C PRO A 84 -13.25 17.48 10.32
N THR A 85 -13.54 17.82 11.56
CA THR A 85 -13.87 19.17 11.99
C THR A 85 -12.64 20.08 11.92
N THR A 86 -12.85 21.40 11.93
CA THR A 86 -11.75 22.38 11.99
C THR A 86 -10.81 22.12 13.16
N HIS A 87 -11.34 21.75 14.34
CA HIS A 87 -10.53 21.44 15.51
C HIS A 87 -9.61 20.22 15.27
N GLU A 88 -10.16 19.12 14.76
CA GLU A 88 -9.37 17.91 14.46
C GLU A 88 -8.27 18.20 13.42
N LEU A 89 -8.57 19.03 12.42
CA LEU A 89 -7.59 19.45 11.43
C LEU A 89 -6.51 20.37 12.04
N LEU A 90 -6.85 21.24 12.99
CA LEU A 90 -5.88 22.04 13.73
C LEU A 90 -4.94 21.16 14.56
N ASP A 91 -5.44 20.08 15.16
CA ASP A 91 -4.58 19.13 15.86
C ASP A 91 -3.58 18.46 14.89
N ILE A 92 -4.02 18.06 13.70
CA ILE A 92 -3.13 17.50 12.65
C ILE A 92 -2.01 18.49 12.29
N SER A 93 -2.32 19.79 12.24
CA SER A 93 -1.33 20.82 11.90
C SER A 93 -0.18 20.93 12.92
N ARG A 94 -0.35 20.37 14.12
CA ARG A 94 0.68 20.28 15.16
C ARG A 94 1.68 19.13 14.93
N VAL A 95 1.59 18.43 13.80
CA VAL A 95 2.55 17.41 13.40
C VAL A 95 3.40 17.96 12.25
N SER A 96 4.72 17.91 12.42
CA SER A 96 5.64 18.40 11.38
C SER A 96 5.72 17.42 10.21
N VAL A 97 5.68 17.95 8.98
CA VAL A 97 5.87 17.17 7.75
C VAL A 97 7.04 17.77 6.98
N GLU A 98 8.01 16.93 6.66
CA GLU A 98 9.20 17.29 5.90
C GLU A 98 9.12 16.63 4.51
N ARG A 99 9.11 17.45 3.46
CA ARG A 99 9.18 16.98 2.07
C ARG A 99 10.62 17.00 1.59
N ALA A 100 11.11 15.87 1.08
CA ALA A 100 12.51 15.69 0.68
C ALA A 100 13.00 16.71 -0.39
N SER A 101 12.11 17.24 -1.23
CA SER A 101 12.43 18.15 -2.32
C SER A 101 12.43 19.64 -1.95
N GLY A 102 12.43 19.99 -0.66
CA GLY A 102 12.74 21.35 -0.18
C GLY A 102 11.72 22.46 -0.49
N SER A 103 10.64 22.19 -1.22
CA SER A 103 9.58 23.17 -1.52
C SER A 103 8.28 22.81 -0.78
N GLY A 104 8.00 23.54 0.29
CA GLY A 104 6.70 23.52 0.95
C GLY A 104 6.75 23.11 2.41
N LYS A 105 6.97 24.10 3.28
CA LYS A 105 6.47 24.02 4.67
C LYS A 105 4.96 23.74 4.62
N ASN A 106 4.49 22.96 5.59
CA ASN A 106 3.09 22.69 5.92
C ASN A 106 2.12 23.86 5.60
N ALA A 107 1.64 23.97 4.36
CA ALA A 107 0.45 24.76 4.10
C ALA A 107 -0.73 23.81 4.26
N TYR A 108 -1.48 24.01 5.34
CA TYR A 108 -2.73 23.33 5.67
C TYR A 108 -3.68 23.21 4.45
N ALA A 109 -3.64 24.20 3.55
CA ALA A 109 -4.36 24.22 2.28
C ALA A 109 -4.06 23.04 1.34
N HIS A 110 -2.92 22.34 1.50
CA HIS A 110 -2.61 21.14 0.71
C HIS A 110 -3.15 19.85 1.31
N PHE A 111 -3.58 19.86 2.59
CA PHE A 111 -4.13 18.66 3.23
C PHE A 111 -5.62 18.48 3.00
N VAL A 112 -6.34 19.59 2.82
CA VAL A 112 -7.72 19.56 2.33
C VAL A 112 -7.59 19.47 0.82
N GLY A 113 -7.75 18.27 0.24
CA GLY A 113 -7.71 18.15 -1.22
C GLY A 113 -8.80 19.00 -1.89
N ASP A 114 -8.73 19.13 -3.22
CA ASP A 114 -9.77 19.80 -4.00
C ASP A 114 -11.09 19.00 -3.94
N GLY A 115 -11.87 19.24 -2.90
CA GLY A 115 -13.19 18.68 -2.68
C GLY A 115 -13.29 17.61 -1.59
N ASN A 116 -14.50 17.05 -1.47
CA ASN A 116 -14.88 16.10 -0.44
C ASN A 116 -14.61 14.63 -0.81
N LEU A 117 -13.98 14.37 -1.96
CA LEU A 117 -13.67 13.03 -2.46
C LEU A 117 -12.25 12.60 -2.09
N GLY A 118 -12.07 11.32 -1.77
CA GLY A 118 -10.79 10.72 -1.43
C GLY A 118 -10.16 11.26 -0.13
N GLN A 119 -10.91 12.01 0.66
CA GLN A 119 -10.46 12.65 1.90
C GLN A 119 -10.61 11.70 3.09
N LEU A 120 -9.71 11.79 4.07
CA LEU A 120 -9.87 11.06 5.33
C LEU A 120 -11.16 11.52 6.01
N THR A 121 -11.98 10.59 6.51
CA THR A 121 -13.18 10.93 7.29
C THR A 121 -12.82 11.15 8.76
N ARG A 122 -13.77 11.67 9.53
CA ARG A 122 -13.67 11.72 11.00
C ARG A 122 -13.51 10.33 11.60
N LEU A 123 -14.19 9.33 11.04
CA LEU A 123 -14.02 7.93 11.45
C LEU A 123 -12.59 7.47 11.19
N GLY A 124 -12.04 7.75 10.00
CA GLY A 124 -10.66 7.40 9.65
C GLY A 124 -9.62 8.07 10.54
N PHE A 125 -9.84 9.34 10.86
CA PHE A 125 -9.05 10.09 11.83
C PHE A 125 -9.02 9.40 13.20
N GLN A 126 -10.20 9.07 13.75
CA GLN A 126 -10.32 8.40 15.05
C GLN A 126 -9.73 7.00 15.05
N GLN A 127 -9.87 6.25 13.96
CA GLN A 127 -9.25 4.93 13.80
C GLN A 127 -7.73 5.03 13.93
N CYS A 128 -7.12 5.98 13.22
CA CYS A 128 -5.68 6.20 13.27
C CYS A 128 -5.20 6.70 14.65
N GLN A 129 -5.94 7.59 15.31
CA GLN A 129 -5.63 7.99 16.69
C GLN A 129 -5.67 6.81 17.66
N LYS A 130 -6.70 5.96 17.59
CA LYS A 130 -6.80 4.75 18.41
C LYS A 130 -5.62 3.81 18.16
N ALA A 131 -5.19 3.66 16.90
CA ALA A 131 -4.00 2.88 16.57
C ALA A 131 -2.74 3.47 17.23
N GLY A 132 -2.55 4.79 17.18
CA GLY A 132 -1.46 5.48 17.88
C GLY A 132 -1.46 5.25 19.39
N ALA A 133 -2.62 5.39 20.04
CA ALA A 133 -2.77 5.16 21.47
C ALA A 133 -2.45 3.71 21.86
N GLU A 134 -2.85 2.74 21.03
CA GLU A 134 -2.53 1.33 21.24
C GLU A 134 -1.04 1.02 21.05
N LEU A 135 -0.38 1.65 20.07
CA LEU A 135 1.07 1.55 19.89
C LEU A 135 1.81 2.10 21.12
N ARG A 136 1.39 3.26 21.64
CA ARG A 136 1.95 3.86 22.86
C ARG A 136 1.75 2.95 24.07
N ARG A 137 0.56 2.39 24.24
CA ARG A 137 0.25 1.45 25.33
C ARG A 137 1.10 0.18 25.28
N ARG A 138 1.41 -0.31 24.08
CA ARG A 138 2.16 -1.55 23.86
C ARG A 138 3.66 -1.40 24.00
N TYR A 139 4.19 -0.35 23.40
CA TYR A 139 5.63 -0.20 23.21
C TYR A 139 6.21 0.92 24.09
N GLY A 140 5.38 1.76 24.72
CA GLY A 140 5.86 2.85 25.55
C GLY A 140 6.51 3.96 24.72
N ASP A 141 7.69 4.42 25.15
CA ASP A 141 8.28 5.70 24.75
C ASP A 141 9.35 5.54 23.67
N PHE A 142 9.02 4.81 22.60
CA PHE A 142 9.94 4.61 21.48
C PHE A 142 10.20 5.93 20.73
N GLU A 143 11.43 6.09 20.24
CA GLU A 143 11.73 7.08 19.20
C GLU A 143 10.96 6.72 17.93
N ILE A 144 10.17 7.66 17.39
CA ILE A 144 9.38 7.42 16.18
C ILE A 144 10.02 8.10 14.98
N ARG A 145 10.17 7.31 13.92
CA ARG A 145 10.42 7.80 12.56
C ARG A 145 9.22 7.47 11.71
N ALA A 146 8.53 8.50 11.21
CA ALA A 146 7.34 8.35 10.40
C ALA A 146 7.64 8.65 8.93
N PHE A 147 7.17 7.79 8.04
CA PHE A 147 7.27 7.95 6.60
C PHE A 147 5.86 7.88 6.01
N SER A 148 5.59 8.69 4.99
CA SER A 148 4.30 8.66 4.30
C SER A 148 4.45 8.89 2.80
N THR A 149 3.41 8.46 2.07
CA THR A 149 3.22 8.83 0.67
C THR A 149 2.70 10.25 0.58
N ASP A 150 2.94 10.94 -0.53
CA ASP A 150 2.48 12.34 -0.72
C ASP A 150 0.99 12.40 -1.12
N PHE A 151 0.15 11.63 -0.43
CA PHE A 151 -1.30 11.72 -0.51
C PHE A 151 -1.82 12.39 0.76
N PRO A 152 -2.66 13.44 0.66
CA PRO A 152 -3.18 14.17 1.82
C PRO A 152 -3.76 13.26 2.91
N ARG A 153 -4.64 12.31 2.53
CA ARG A 153 -5.25 11.34 3.46
C ARG A 153 -4.23 10.45 4.20
N THR A 154 -3.11 10.10 3.56
CA THR A 154 -2.11 9.22 4.15
C THR A 154 -1.25 10.01 5.13
N ILE A 155 -0.90 11.26 4.79
CA ILE A 155 -0.21 12.16 5.71
C ILE A 155 -1.09 12.46 6.93
N GLN A 156 -2.38 12.77 6.72
CA GLN A 156 -3.34 12.98 7.81
C GLN A 156 -3.48 11.73 8.70
N SER A 157 -3.52 10.53 8.10
CA SER A 157 -3.57 9.27 8.87
C SER A 157 -2.32 9.10 9.72
N ALA A 158 -1.13 9.31 9.15
CA ALA A 158 0.13 9.23 9.88
C ALA A 158 0.20 10.27 11.02
N ALA A 159 -0.23 11.51 10.76
CA ALA A 159 -0.32 12.54 11.79
C ALA A 159 -1.30 12.15 12.90
N SER A 160 -2.44 11.56 12.56
CA SER A 160 -3.44 11.08 13.52
C SER A 160 -2.88 9.96 14.41
N VAL A 161 -2.08 9.04 13.85
CA VAL A 161 -1.35 8.04 14.65
C VAL A 161 -0.37 8.72 15.61
N LEU A 162 0.41 9.69 15.13
CA LEU A 162 1.38 10.40 15.96
C LEU A 162 0.70 11.18 17.11
N LEU A 163 -0.44 11.84 16.83
CA LEU A 163 -1.25 12.49 17.85
C LEU A 163 -1.76 11.48 18.89
N GLY A 164 -2.29 10.34 18.45
CA GLY A 164 -2.74 9.28 19.34
C GLY A 164 -1.62 8.66 20.17
N PHE A 165 -0.40 8.62 19.63
CA PHE A 165 0.79 8.16 20.33
C PHE A 165 1.29 9.18 21.39
N GLY A 166 0.91 10.45 21.25
CA GLY A 166 1.35 11.55 22.12
C GLY A 166 2.46 12.42 21.52
N CYS A 167 2.81 12.25 20.24
CA CYS A 167 3.76 13.10 19.54
C CYS A 167 3.07 14.40 19.10
N THR A 168 3.37 15.51 19.78
CA THR A 168 2.95 16.86 19.38
C THR A 168 4.16 17.77 19.34
N THR A 169 4.17 18.77 18.45
CA THR A 169 5.30 19.71 18.31
C THR A 169 5.40 20.73 19.46
N ARG A 170 4.75 20.53 20.61
CA ARG A 170 4.37 21.67 21.46
C ARG A 170 5.55 22.25 22.26
N GLU A 171 5.88 23.48 21.90
CA GLU A 171 6.73 24.46 22.60
C GLU A 171 6.00 25.20 23.75
N ASP A 172 4.77 24.83 24.13
CA ASP A 172 3.96 25.61 25.10
C ASP A 172 3.95 25.04 26.53
N SER A 173 4.78 24.07 26.88
CA SER A 173 4.89 23.63 28.27
C SER A 173 5.94 24.45 29.00
N THR A 174 5.50 25.50 29.70
CA THR A 174 6.15 26.08 30.88
C THR A 174 6.22 25.09 32.07
N GLN A 175 6.34 23.78 31.82
CA GLN A 175 6.34 22.75 32.85
C GLN A 175 7.41 21.68 32.57
N SER A 176 8.33 21.58 33.54
CA SER A 176 9.32 20.54 33.83
C SER A 176 10.32 20.16 32.73
N ALA A 177 11.55 20.66 32.90
CA ALA A 177 12.69 20.55 31.99
C ALA A 177 13.40 19.18 31.94
N THR A 178 12.71 18.05 32.18
CA THR A 178 13.39 16.75 32.34
C THR A 178 13.08 15.72 31.26
N GLU A 179 12.09 15.92 30.39
CA GLU A 179 11.81 15.00 29.29
C GLU A 179 11.64 15.79 27.99
N THR A 180 12.67 15.80 27.15
CA THR A 180 12.56 16.32 25.78
C THR A 180 11.54 15.47 25.02
N PRO A 181 10.37 16.02 24.63
CA PRO A 181 9.40 15.27 23.85
C PRO A 181 10.03 14.91 22.50
N SER A 182 9.95 13.63 22.13
CA SER A 182 10.36 13.16 20.81
C SER A 182 9.45 13.81 19.76
N VAL A 183 9.95 14.84 19.08
CA VAL A 183 9.25 15.52 17.99
C VAL A 183 9.29 14.61 16.76
N ALA A 184 8.35 13.67 16.68
CA ALA A 184 8.20 12.83 15.51
C ALA A 184 7.83 13.70 14.29
N ARG A 185 8.61 13.58 13.22
CA ARG A 185 8.36 14.26 11.95
C ARG A 185 7.96 13.24 10.90
N ILE A 186 7.00 13.59 10.04
CA ILE A 186 6.59 12.76 8.92
C ILE A 186 7.47 13.12 7.73
N GLN A 187 8.27 12.18 7.27
CA GLN A 187 9.05 12.32 6.05
C GLN A 187 8.23 11.88 4.85
N VAL A 188 8.12 12.77 3.87
CA VAL A 188 7.39 12.53 2.62
C VAL A 188 8.38 12.69 1.46
N ARG A 189 8.43 11.68 0.59
CA ARG A 189 9.22 11.72 -0.64
C ARG A 189 8.41 12.31 -1.78
N ALA A 190 9.09 12.97 -2.71
CA ALA A 190 8.47 13.42 -3.95
C ALA A 190 7.85 12.22 -4.70
N PRO A 191 6.75 12.41 -5.46
CA PRO A 191 6.12 11.33 -6.21
C PRO A 191 7.10 10.53 -7.08
N ALA A 192 8.01 11.20 -7.78
CA ALA A 192 9.03 10.55 -8.62
C ALA A 192 10.03 9.67 -7.84
N GLU A 193 10.23 9.94 -6.55
CA GLU A 193 11.13 9.20 -5.65
C GLU A 193 10.40 8.24 -4.72
N GLN A 194 9.09 8.09 -4.91
CA GLN A 194 8.25 7.28 -4.05
C GLN A 194 8.61 5.80 -4.20
N THR A 195 8.87 5.15 -3.07
CA THR A 195 9.16 3.70 -3.00
C THR A 195 8.19 2.95 -2.09
N LEU A 196 7.32 3.66 -1.36
CA LEU A 196 6.31 3.07 -0.48
C LEU A 196 5.08 2.54 -1.25
N LEU A 197 4.91 2.99 -2.49
CA LEU A 197 3.89 2.50 -3.41
C LEU A 197 4.56 2.05 -4.70
N PRO A 198 3.90 1.17 -5.48
CA PRO A 198 4.22 1.04 -6.89
C PRO A 198 4.11 2.43 -7.53
N ASN A 199 5.24 3.06 -7.82
CA ASN A 199 5.38 4.40 -8.37
C ASN A 199 4.92 4.46 -9.84
N TYR A 200 3.67 4.89 -10.05
CA TYR A 200 3.00 4.97 -11.35
C TYR A 200 3.63 5.94 -12.35
N ASP A 201 4.50 6.86 -11.89
CA ASP A 201 5.19 7.84 -12.74
C ASP A 201 6.69 7.50 -12.91
N GLY A 202 7.16 6.41 -12.30
CA GLY A 202 8.54 5.98 -12.33
C GLY A 202 8.68 4.49 -12.67
N ARG A 203 9.47 3.75 -11.89
CA ARG A 203 9.75 2.32 -12.15
C ARG A 203 8.51 1.43 -12.16
N SER A 204 7.44 1.81 -11.47
CA SER A 204 6.19 1.05 -11.54
C SER A 204 5.33 1.44 -12.73
N ARG A 205 5.57 2.58 -13.39
CA ARG A 205 5.12 2.83 -14.76
C ARG A 205 5.76 1.85 -15.72
N HIS A 206 7.09 1.71 -15.69
CA HIS A 206 7.80 0.75 -16.52
C HIS A 206 7.42 -0.69 -16.20
N PHE A 207 7.18 -1.02 -14.92
CA PHE A 207 6.60 -2.29 -14.53
C PHE A 207 5.18 -2.47 -15.09
N ALA A 208 4.32 -1.45 -15.03
CA ALA A 208 2.95 -1.52 -15.55
C ALA A 208 2.92 -1.63 -17.08
N GLU A 209 3.71 -0.81 -17.79
CA GLU A 209 3.90 -0.84 -19.24
C GLU A 209 4.49 -2.18 -19.68
N GLY A 210 5.54 -2.66 -19.00
CA GLY A 210 6.15 -3.96 -19.27
C GLY A 210 5.19 -5.10 -18.95
N ARG A 211 4.44 -5.04 -17.84
CA ARG A 211 3.39 -6.02 -17.50
C ARG A 211 2.31 -6.06 -18.57
N ALA A 212 1.85 -4.91 -19.04
CA ALA A 212 0.88 -4.82 -20.13
C ALA A 212 1.44 -5.42 -21.43
N ALA A 213 2.69 -5.10 -21.79
CA ALA A 213 3.35 -5.66 -22.98
C ALA A 213 3.55 -7.18 -22.87
N THR A 214 3.97 -7.68 -21.70
CA THR A 214 4.16 -9.12 -21.44
C THR A 214 2.84 -9.86 -21.47
N LEU A 215 1.78 -9.30 -20.89
CA LEU A 215 0.43 -9.87 -21.01
C LEU A 215 -0.08 -9.86 -22.45
N ALA A 216 0.16 -8.78 -23.21
CA ALA A 216 -0.22 -8.71 -24.63
C ALA A 216 0.52 -9.79 -25.47
N LYS A 217 1.80 -10.05 -25.18
CA LYS A 217 2.59 -11.11 -25.82
C LYS A 217 2.18 -12.51 -25.37
N ALA A 218 1.85 -12.70 -24.10
CA ALA A 218 1.36 -13.96 -23.56
C ALA A 218 -0.06 -14.31 -24.05
N ASN A 219 -0.78 -13.31 -24.57
CA ASN A 219 -2.11 -13.46 -25.16
C ASN A 219 -2.09 -14.11 -26.56
N THR A 220 -1.19 -15.08 -26.77
CA THR A 220 -0.94 -15.68 -28.08
C THR A 220 -1.54 -17.06 -28.27
N THR A 221 -1.98 -17.78 -27.22
CA THR A 221 -2.87 -18.95 -27.41
C THR A 221 -3.63 -19.38 -26.15
N HIS A 222 -2.94 -19.83 -25.09
CA HIS A 222 -3.60 -20.37 -23.89
C HIS A 222 -4.34 -19.27 -23.11
N LEU A 223 -3.67 -18.15 -22.87
CA LEU A 223 -4.25 -17.04 -22.13
C LEU A 223 -5.45 -16.42 -22.86
N LYS A 224 -5.38 -16.35 -24.19
CA LYS A 224 -6.51 -15.93 -25.04
C LYS A 224 -7.69 -16.89 -24.91
N SER A 225 -7.44 -18.20 -24.95
CA SER A 225 -8.51 -19.18 -24.77
C SER A 225 -9.18 -19.06 -23.40
N LEU A 226 -8.41 -18.80 -22.34
CA LEU A 226 -8.98 -18.56 -21.00
C LEU A 226 -9.76 -17.25 -20.94
N HIS A 227 -9.23 -16.18 -21.56
CA HIS A 227 -9.91 -14.88 -21.69
C HIS A 227 -11.28 -15.05 -22.36
N ASP A 228 -11.32 -15.65 -23.55
CA ASP A 228 -12.56 -15.83 -24.33
C ASP A 228 -13.58 -16.70 -23.58
N LYS A 229 -13.12 -17.75 -22.88
CA LYS A 229 -13.99 -18.60 -22.04
C LYS A 229 -14.58 -17.80 -20.88
N LEU A 230 -13.74 -17.01 -20.22
CA LEU A 230 -14.15 -16.23 -19.05
C LEU A 230 -15.09 -15.10 -19.44
N GLU A 231 -14.82 -14.40 -20.53
CA GLU A 231 -15.69 -13.37 -21.07
C GLU A 231 -17.08 -13.94 -21.38
N LYS A 232 -17.13 -15.07 -22.11
CA LYS A 232 -18.39 -15.76 -22.40
C LYS A 232 -19.15 -16.17 -21.13
N ALA A 233 -18.44 -16.61 -20.09
CA ALA A 233 -19.06 -17.03 -18.83
C ALA A 233 -19.58 -15.84 -18.00
N LEU A 234 -18.96 -14.66 -18.11
CA LEU A 234 -19.34 -13.47 -17.35
C LEU A 234 -20.41 -12.60 -18.04
N VAL A 235 -20.55 -12.66 -19.36
CA VAL A 235 -21.58 -11.89 -20.09
C VAL A 235 -22.99 -12.06 -19.51
N PRO A 236 -23.47 -13.29 -19.18
CA PRO A 236 -24.78 -13.46 -18.57
C PRO A 236 -24.94 -12.84 -17.17
N VAL A 237 -23.83 -12.59 -16.46
CA VAL A 237 -23.81 -12.11 -15.08
C VAL A 237 -23.62 -10.59 -15.01
N ILE A 238 -22.73 -10.04 -15.83
CA ILE A 238 -22.25 -8.65 -15.73
C ILE A 238 -22.71 -7.80 -16.92
N GLY A 239 -23.14 -8.42 -18.03
CA GLY A 239 -23.53 -7.74 -19.26
C GLY A 239 -22.36 -7.58 -20.23
N ASP A 240 -22.42 -6.56 -21.07
CA ASP A 240 -21.44 -6.34 -22.14
C ASP A 240 -20.07 -5.94 -21.57
N ASP A 241 -19.01 -6.42 -22.22
CA ASP A 241 -17.60 -6.13 -21.89
C ASP A 241 -17.24 -6.38 -20.41
N PRO A 242 -17.52 -7.59 -19.88
CA PRO A 242 -17.40 -7.88 -18.45
C PRO A 242 -15.95 -7.80 -17.96
N LEU A 243 -14.97 -8.03 -18.83
CA LEU A 243 -13.55 -8.01 -18.48
C LEU A 243 -12.97 -6.60 -18.39
N SER A 244 -13.54 -5.63 -19.12
CA SER A 244 -13.19 -4.22 -18.96
C SER A 244 -13.91 -3.57 -17.79
N ALA A 245 -15.11 -4.06 -17.43
CA ALA A 245 -15.82 -3.63 -16.23
C ALA A 245 -15.16 -4.13 -14.93
N VAL A 246 -14.51 -5.31 -14.98
CA VAL A 246 -13.82 -5.96 -13.86
C VAL A 246 -12.31 -5.89 -14.07
N LEU A 247 -11.78 -4.65 -14.18
CA LEU A 247 -10.35 -4.42 -14.35
C LEU A 247 -9.53 -5.19 -13.29
N ASP A 248 -8.69 -6.09 -13.80
CA ASP A 248 -7.63 -6.82 -13.10
C ASP A 248 -8.03 -7.91 -12.08
N PHE A 249 -9.31 -8.30 -11.98
CA PHE A 249 -9.80 -9.41 -11.13
C PHE A 249 -9.20 -9.48 -9.72
N LYS A 250 -8.73 -8.34 -9.19
CA LYS A 250 -8.10 -8.22 -7.88
C LYS A 250 -9.01 -7.39 -6.97
N PRO A 251 -9.89 -8.05 -6.20
CA PRO A 251 -10.31 -9.45 -6.31
C PRO A 251 -11.74 -9.57 -6.88
N PHE A 252 -12.00 -10.57 -7.73
CA PHE A 252 -13.35 -11.11 -7.88
C PHE A 252 -13.75 -11.76 -6.55
N CYS A 253 -14.18 -10.93 -5.60
CA CYS A 253 -14.59 -11.37 -4.28
C CYS A 253 -16.01 -11.91 -4.33
N VAL A 254 -16.15 -13.21 -4.55
CA VAL A 254 -17.39 -13.91 -4.25
C VAL A 254 -17.23 -14.56 -2.88
N HIS A 255 -18.13 -14.24 -1.95
CA HIS A 255 -18.16 -14.95 -0.66
C HIS A 255 -18.50 -16.41 -0.94
N GLN A 256 -17.74 -17.37 -0.38
CA GLN A 256 -17.92 -18.79 -0.66
C GLN A 256 -19.37 -19.26 -0.44
N GLU A 257 -20.05 -18.71 0.57
CA GLU A 257 -21.45 -18.99 0.88
C GLU A 257 -22.44 -18.55 -0.21
N THR A 258 -22.05 -17.61 -1.06
CA THR A 258 -22.88 -17.05 -2.14
C THR A 258 -22.69 -17.78 -3.48
N VAL A 259 -21.68 -18.64 -3.60
CA VAL A 259 -21.44 -19.44 -4.82
C VAL A 259 -22.58 -20.45 -4.98
N GLY A 260 -23.23 -20.44 -6.14
CA GLY A 260 -24.44 -21.23 -6.42
C GLY A 260 -25.75 -20.59 -5.95
N GLN A 261 -25.70 -19.51 -5.16
CA GLN A 261 -26.91 -18.75 -4.79
C GLN A 261 -27.28 -17.69 -5.82
N ILE A 262 -26.29 -17.14 -6.53
CA ILE A 262 -26.48 -16.14 -7.58
C ILE A 262 -26.48 -16.86 -8.93
N GLN A 263 -27.51 -16.61 -9.74
CA GLN A 263 -27.62 -17.19 -11.07
C GLN A 263 -26.39 -16.84 -11.92
N GLY A 264 -25.73 -17.86 -12.46
CA GLY A 264 -24.51 -17.70 -13.28
C GLY A 264 -23.21 -17.58 -12.48
N ILE A 265 -23.24 -17.61 -11.15
CA ILE A 265 -22.03 -17.66 -10.30
C ILE A 265 -21.94 -19.02 -9.62
N ASP A 266 -21.18 -19.93 -10.21
CA ASP A 266 -20.90 -21.27 -9.68
C ASP A 266 -19.39 -21.49 -9.46
N TRP A 267 -19.04 -22.67 -8.95
CA TRP A 267 -17.65 -23.02 -8.68
C TRP A 267 -16.80 -23.14 -9.95
N ASP A 268 -17.40 -23.50 -11.08
CA ASP A 268 -16.71 -23.59 -12.36
C ASP A 268 -16.28 -22.19 -12.83
N LEU A 269 -17.15 -21.19 -12.70
CA LEU A 269 -16.80 -19.79 -12.98
C LEU A 269 -15.70 -19.30 -12.02
N VAL A 270 -15.82 -19.57 -10.72
CA VAL A 270 -14.80 -19.16 -9.73
C VAL A 270 -13.44 -19.75 -10.09
N HIS A 271 -13.37 -21.05 -10.36
CA HIS A 271 -12.11 -21.70 -10.76
C HIS A 271 -11.59 -21.21 -12.11
N LEU A 272 -12.46 -20.86 -13.05
CA LEU A 272 -12.06 -20.25 -14.31
C LEU A 272 -11.42 -18.87 -14.11
N VAL A 273 -11.97 -18.03 -13.22
CA VAL A 273 -11.39 -16.74 -12.84
C VAL A 273 -10.02 -16.95 -12.16
N GLU A 274 -9.93 -17.86 -11.18
CA GLU A 274 -8.69 -18.18 -10.47
C GLU A 274 -7.60 -18.66 -11.43
N HIS A 275 -7.95 -19.58 -12.33
CA HIS A 275 -7.02 -20.13 -13.32
C HIS A 275 -6.56 -19.05 -14.32
N TYR A 276 -7.49 -18.24 -14.84
CA TYR A 276 -7.13 -17.12 -15.71
C TYR A 276 -6.15 -16.17 -15.01
N GLN A 277 -6.44 -15.79 -13.77
CA GLN A 277 -5.59 -14.89 -12.99
C GLN A 277 -4.23 -15.51 -12.69
N ALA A 278 -4.17 -16.78 -12.29
CA ALA A 278 -2.91 -17.48 -12.07
C ALA A 278 -2.05 -17.54 -13.34
N SER A 279 -2.66 -17.84 -14.49
CA SER A 279 -1.98 -17.87 -15.79
C SER A 279 -1.48 -16.48 -16.22
N ARG A 280 -2.23 -15.40 -15.96
CA ARG A 280 -1.76 -14.03 -16.18
C ARG A 280 -0.52 -13.72 -15.35
N GLU A 281 -0.58 -14.01 -14.05
CA GLU A 281 0.52 -13.69 -13.14
C GLU A 281 1.74 -14.58 -13.42
N ALA A 282 1.56 -15.85 -13.79
CA ALA A 282 2.64 -16.73 -14.22
C ALA A 282 3.36 -16.19 -15.47
N ALA A 283 2.62 -15.63 -16.44
CA ALA A 283 3.20 -14.97 -17.60
C ALA A 283 3.98 -13.70 -17.25
N VAL A 284 3.58 -12.97 -16.22
CA VAL A 284 4.30 -11.79 -15.72
C VAL A 284 5.55 -12.20 -14.95
N TYR A 285 5.47 -13.26 -14.14
CA TYR A 285 6.59 -13.75 -13.34
C TYR A 285 7.62 -14.58 -14.10
N SER A 286 7.33 -14.98 -15.35
CA SER A 286 8.35 -15.55 -16.23
C SER A 286 9.28 -14.48 -16.82
N ASP A 287 8.91 -13.19 -16.73
CA ASP A 287 9.72 -12.07 -17.15
C ASP A 287 10.62 -11.59 -15.99
N CYS A 288 11.90 -11.98 -16.05
CA CYS A 288 12.88 -11.63 -15.02
C CYS A 288 13.11 -10.12 -14.87
N GLU A 289 12.94 -9.33 -15.94
CA GLU A 289 13.05 -7.88 -15.87
C GLU A 289 11.87 -7.28 -15.12
N LEU A 290 10.65 -7.77 -15.36
CA LEU A 290 9.48 -7.36 -14.58
C LEU A 290 9.60 -7.76 -13.11
N LEU A 291 10.10 -8.95 -12.80
CA LEU A 291 10.37 -9.35 -11.42
C LEU A 291 11.36 -8.41 -10.73
N ARG A 292 12.44 -8.00 -11.42
CA ARG A 292 13.41 -7.03 -10.91
C ARG A 292 12.78 -5.67 -10.65
N LEU A 293 12.02 -5.16 -11.62
CA LEU A 293 11.29 -3.89 -11.51
C LEU A 293 10.26 -3.92 -10.38
N GLY A 294 9.50 -5.00 -10.25
CA GLY A 294 8.48 -5.19 -9.22
C GLY A 294 9.06 -5.38 -7.81
N ALA A 295 10.23 -6.02 -7.70
CA ALA A 295 10.95 -6.17 -6.43
C ALA A 295 11.69 -4.89 -5.99
N GLY A 296 11.64 -3.82 -6.80
CA GLY A 296 12.36 -2.58 -6.53
C GLY A 296 13.89 -2.73 -6.54
N ARG A 297 14.41 -3.88 -6.99
CA ARG A 297 15.86 -4.14 -7.05
C ARG A 297 16.42 -3.53 -8.33
N LEU A 298 17.33 -2.59 -8.15
CA LEU A 298 18.20 -2.06 -9.20
C LEU A 298 18.91 -3.23 -9.91
N LEU A 299 18.85 -3.25 -11.23
CA LEU A 299 20.06 -3.61 -11.99
C LEU A 299 21.08 -2.52 -11.67
N GLN A 300 22.12 -2.91 -10.92
CA GLN A 300 23.41 -2.22 -11.00
C GLN A 300 24.12 -2.71 -12.25
#